data_AF-A0A3C1FH80-F1
#
_entry.id   AF-A0A3C1FH80-F1
#
_cell.length_a   1.000
_cell.length_b   1.000
_cell.length_c   1.000
_cell.angle_alpha   90.00
_cell.angle_beta   90.00
_cell.angle_gamma   90.00
#
_symmetry.space_group_name_H-M   'P 1'
#
loop_
_entity.id
_entity.type
_entity.pdbx_description
1 polymer ?
#
loop_
_entity_poly.entity_id
_entity_poly.type
_entity_poly.pdbx_seq_one_letter_code
_entity_poly.pdbx_strand_id
1 'polypeptide(L)'
;PTDFFTPQGKLKVVLSRSHRPLIDHSKLTPLEQARANSARLLERDFGRPVTKLFAHVPFAQSKALAAEVSATYAEEIATTVSHPFRCGEDYVITSWLFLYTALFTGRAVPSALTFAYFNVAQEESRRRMAAWDRFAAAAVLCVNDSPDQTSEEHSATLEAWLRQLYAVPTAYELPGSTPEA
;
A
#
# COMPACT_ATOMS: atom_id res chain seq x y z
N PRO A 1 16.24 -8.75 2.81
CA PRO A 1 15.93 -8.05 4.09
C PRO A 1 16.31 -6.56 4.09
N THR A 2 17.45 -6.20 3.50
CA THR A 2 17.99 -4.83 3.47
C THR A 2 17.10 -3.78 2.80
N ASP A 3 16.17 -4.19 1.92
CA ASP A 3 15.19 -3.27 1.33
C ASP A 3 14.15 -2.79 2.35
N PHE A 4 13.86 -3.61 3.37
CA PHE A 4 12.80 -3.37 4.33
C PHE A 4 13.31 -2.99 5.72
N PHE A 5 14.57 -3.27 6.04
CA PHE A 5 15.17 -2.99 7.33
C PHE A 5 16.52 -2.28 7.19
N THR A 6 16.84 -1.40 8.14
CA THR A 6 18.20 -0.90 8.31
C THR A 6 19.08 -1.99 8.96
N PRO A 7 20.42 -1.86 8.90
CA PRO A 7 21.32 -2.78 9.62
C PRO A 7 21.07 -2.85 11.13
N GLN A 8 20.47 -1.81 11.72
CA GLN A 8 20.09 -1.74 13.13
C GLN A 8 18.68 -2.29 13.41
N GLY A 9 18.01 -2.87 12.41
CA GLY A 9 16.68 -3.47 12.55
C GLY A 9 15.51 -2.48 12.52
N LYS A 10 15.73 -1.20 12.17
CA LYS A 10 14.64 -0.24 12.00
C LYS A 10 13.89 -0.52 10.70
N LEU A 11 12.57 -0.29 10.70
CA LEU A 11 11.76 -0.40 9.49
C LEU A 11 12.16 0.69 8.48
N LYS A 12 12.23 0.33 7.20
CA LYS A 12 12.35 1.29 6.09
C LYS A 12 10.96 1.60 5.54
N VAL A 13 10.63 2.88 5.48
CA VAL A 13 9.31 3.36 5.05
C VAL A 13 9.47 4.29 3.87
N VAL A 14 8.89 3.91 2.74
CA VAL A 14 8.87 4.71 1.51
C VAL A 14 7.66 5.64 1.50
N LEU A 15 7.93 6.95 1.47
CA LEU A 15 6.90 7.98 1.37
C LEU A 15 6.54 8.25 -0.09
N SER A 16 5.27 8.54 -0.33
CA SER A 16 4.80 9.04 -1.63
C SER A 16 5.17 10.52 -1.82
N ARG A 17 5.19 10.95 -3.08
CA ARG A 17 5.25 12.38 -3.42
C ARG A 17 3.94 13.10 -3.07
N SER A 18 2.83 12.36 -3.00
CA SER A 18 1.50 12.87 -2.69
C SER A 18 1.34 13.26 -1.22
N HIS A 19 0.45 14.21 -0.97
CA HIS A 19 0.06 14.66 0.36
C HIS A 19 -1.41 14.37 0.62
N ARG A 20 -1.76 14.26 1.90
CA ARG A 20 -3.15 14.20 2.34
C ARG A 20 -3.84 15.49 1.89
N PRO A 21 -5.02 15.42 1.25
CA PRO A 21 -5.77 16.61 0.93
C PRO A 21 -6.12 17.40 2.19
N LEU A 22 -5.89 18.72 2.16
CA LEU A 22 -6.27 19.65 3.23
C LEU A 22 -7.53 20.42 2.82
N ILE A 23 -8.59 19.66 2.52
CA ILE A 23 -9.90 20.20 2.13
C ILE A 23 -10.95 19.80 3.17
N ASP A 24 -12.16 20.34 3.02
CA ASP A 24 -13.31 19.98 3.85
C ASP A 24 -13.50 18.46 3.91
N HIS A 25 -13.65 17.92 5.12
CA HIS A 25 -13.80 16.48 5.38
C HIS A 25 -14.97 15.87 4.61
N SER A 26 -16.09 16.60 4.48
CA SER A 26 -17.27 16.14 3.73
C SER A 26 -17.02 15.95 2.23
N LYS A 27 -15.94 16.53 1.69
CA LYS A 27 -15.55 16.43 0.27
C LYS A 27 -14.54 15.32 0.00
N LEU A 28 -14.05 14.65 1.05
CA LEU A 28 -13.09 13.56 0.93
C LEU A 28 -13.80 12.25 0.57
N THR A 29 -13.13 11.39 -0.19
CA THR A 29 -13.56 9.99 -0.37
C THR A 29 -13.52 9.24 0.97
N PRO A 30 -14.26 8.12 1.14
CA PRO A 30 -14.22 7.33 2.38
C PRO A 30 -12.79 6.93 2.82
N LEU A 31 -11.92 6.61 1.86
CA LEU A 31 -10.51 6.34 2.15
C LEU A 31 -9.76 7.57 2.68
N GLU A 32 -9.97 8.73 2.08
CA GLU A 32 -9.32 9.97 2.51
C GLU A 32 -9.85 10.44 3.87
N GLN A 33 -11.14 10.23 4.13
CA GLN A 33 -11.77 10.45 5.43
C GLN A 33 -11.11 9.57 6.51
N ALA A 34 -10.97 8.27 6.24
CA ALA A 34 -10.31 7.35 7.18
C ALA A 34 -8.84 7.72 7.45
N ARG A 35 -8.13 8.21 6.42
CA ARG A 35 -6.77 8.76 6.57
C ARG A 35 -6.76 10.02 7.43
N ALA A 36 -7.71 10.93 7.24
CA ALA A 36 -7.84 12.13 8.05
C ALA A 36 -8.19 11.80 9.51
N ASN A 37 -9.01 10.78 9.75
CA ASN A 37 -9.31 10.30 11.10
C ASN A 37 -8.06 9.76 11.80
N SER A 38 -7.28 8.93 11.09
CA SER A 38 -6.02 8.39 11.59
C SER A 38 -4.98 9.49 11.85
N ALA A 39 -4.89 10.48 10.95
CA ALA A 39 -4.02 11.64 11.09
C ALA A 39 -4.31 12.40 12.38
N ARG A 40 -5.60 12.62 12.70
CA ARG A 40 -6.04 13.35 13.89
C ARG A 40 -5.60 12.67 15.19
N LEU A 41 -5.68 11.34 15.26
CA LEU A 41 -5.21 10.57 16.43
C LEU A 41 -3.69 10.72 16.60
N LEU A 42 -2.95 10.54 15.51
CA LEU A 42 -1.49 10.66 15.51
C LEU A 42 -1.04 12.09 15.84
N GLU A 43 -1.73 13.11 15.32
CA GLU A 43 -1.45 14.52 15.60
C GLU A 43 -1.75 14.86 17.07
N ARG A 44 -2.85 14.33 17.62
CA ARG A 44 -3.19 14.43 19.06
C ARG A 44 -2.10 13.82 19.93
N ASP A 45 -1.65 12.60 19.61
CA ASP A 45 -0.77 11.82 20.48
C ASP A 45 0.70 12.27 20.40
N PHE A 46 1.14 12.67 19.20
CA PHE A 46 2.55 12.98 18.95
C PHE A 46 2.84 14.47 18.77
N GLY A 47 1.82 15.33 18.66
CA GLY A 47 2.00 16.78 18.46
C GLY A 47 2.70 17.14 17.14
N ARG A 48 2.65 16.25 16.13
CA ARG A 48 3.37 16.38 14.86
C ARG A 48 2.42 16.20 13.69
N PRO A 49 2.55 17.01 12.61
CA PRO A 49 1.66 16.97 11.47
C PRO A 49 1.83 15.68 10.65
N VAL A 50 0.72 15.14 10.17
CA VAL A 50 0.65 13.91 9.38
C VAL A 50 0.15 14.23 7.97
N THR A 51 1.10 14.53 7.07
CA THR A 51 0.81 15.15 5.76
C THR A 51 1.14 14.28 4.55
N LYS A 52 2.11 13.36 4.65
CA LYS A 52 2.57 12.56 3.52
C LYS A 52 1.76 11.28 3.37
N LEU A 53 1.50 10.87 2.14
CA LEU A 53 1.04 9.50 1.88
C LEU A 53 2.25 8.56 1.84
N PHE A 54 1.99 7.27 1.95
CA PHE A 54 2.98 6.21 1.75
C PHE A 54 2.98 5.75 0.30
N ALA A 55 4.14 5.35 -0.21
CA ALA A 55 4.24 4.75 -1.53
C ALA A 55 3.48 3.42 -1.55
N HIS A 56 2.96 3.05 -2.72
CA HIS A 56 2.30 1.76 -2.90
C HIS A 56 3.37 0.68 -3.10
N VAL A 57 3.95 0.22 -1.99
CA VAL A 57 5.00 -0.81 -1.92
C VAL A 57 4.77 -1.68 -0.70
N PRO A 58 5.32 -2.92 -0.65
CA PRO A 58 5.31 -3.71 0.57
C PRO A 58 6.07 -2.99 1.69
N PHE A 59 5.52 -3.07 2.90
CA PHE A 59 6.17 -2.59 4.13
C PHE A 59 6.38 -3.75 5.08
N ALA A 60 7.60 -3.86 5.64
CA ALA A 60 7.83 -4.78 6.74
C ALA A 60 6.97 -4.41 7.96
N GLN A 61 6.55 -5.45 8.67
CA GLN A 61 5.75 -5.34 9.88
C GLN A 61 6.55 -5.77 11.10
N SER A 62 6.18 -5.27 12.27
CA SER A 62 6.74 -5.67 13.56
C SER A 62 5.59 -6.12 14.45
N LYS A 63 5.64 -7.36 14.92
CA LYS A 63 4.59 -7.93 15.78
C LYS A 63 4.43 -7.13 17.07
N ALA A 64 5.55 -6.71 17.67
CA ALA A 64 5.53 -5.92 18.91
C ALA A 64 4.88 -4.55 18.69
N LEU A 65 5.26 -3.85 17.61
CA LEU A 65 4.66 -2.56 17.27
C LEU A 65 3.18 -2.70 16.88
N ALA A 66 2.82 -3.74 16.13
CA ALA A 66 1.43 -4.00 15.78
C ALA A 66 0.58 -4.26 17.04
N ALA A 67 1.07 -5.04 17.99
CA ALA A 67 0.39 -5.28 19.26
C ALA A 67 0.22 -3.99 20.09
N GLU A 68 1.25 -3.13 20.13
CA GLU A 68 1.18 -1.83 20.78
C GLU A 68 0.11 -0.94 20.12
N VAL A 69 0.17 -0.77 18.80
CA VAL A 69 -0.80 0.03 18.03
C VAL A 69 -2.22 -0.52 18.21
N SER A 70 -2.38 -1.84 18.21
CA SER A 70 -3.68 -2.49 18.45
C SER A 70 -4.22 -2.23 19.85
N ALA A 71 -3.35 -2.17 20.87
CA ALA A 71 -3.77 -1.84 22.23
C ALA A 71 -4.08 -0.35 22.40
N THR A 72 -3.27 0.53 21.79
CA THR A 72 -3.44 1.99 21.89
C THR A 72 -4.71 2.48 21.20
N TYR A 73 -5.06 1.92 20.03
CA TYR A 73 -6.20 2.35 19.21
C TYR A 73 -7.30 1.29 19.14
N ALA A 74 -7.51 0.57 20.25
CA ALA A 74 -8.42 -0.58 20.28
C ALA A 74 -9.85 -0.21 19.90
N GLU A 75 -10.33 0.95 20.35
CA GLU A 75 -11.69 1.44 20.05
C GLU A 75 -11.84 1.79 18.57
N GLU A 76 -10.88 2.51 18.00
CA GLU A 76 -10.91 2.94 16.60
C GLU A 76 -10.73 1.77 15.62
N ILE A 77 -9.94 0.78 16.02
CA ILE A 77 -9.83 -0.50 15.31
C ILE A 77 -11.16 -1.25 15.38
N ALA A 78 -11.80 -1.33 16.55
CA ALA A 78 -13.10 -1.99 16.70
C ALA A 78 -14.17 -1.32 15.83
N THR A 79 -14.20 0.01 15.75
CA THR A 79 -15.06 0.75 14.82
C THR A 79 -14.82 0.31 13.38
N THR A 80 -13.56 0.36 12.92
CA THR A 80 -13.22 -0.01 11.54
C THR A 80 -13.59 -1.46 11.21
N VAL A 81 -13.34 -2.38 12.13
CA VAL A 81 -13.63 -3.83 11.95
C VAL A 81 -15.12 -4.12 11.97
N SER A 82 -15.95 -3.27 12.59
CA SER A 82 -17.40 -3.44 12.61
C SER A 82 -18.06 -3.14 11.26
N HIS A 83 -17.38 -2.43 10.35
CA HIS A 83 -17.89 -2.08 9.04
C HIS A 83 -17.60 -3.18 8.00
N PRO A 84 -18.63 -3.69 7.28
CA PRO A 84 -18.42 -4.69 6.24
C PRO A 84 -17.61 -4.18 5.04
N PHE A 85 -17.79 -2.90 4.70
CA PHE A 85 -17.08 -2.21 3.64
C PHE A 85 -16.55 -0.88 4.15
N ARG A 86 -15.51 -0.35 3.49
CA ARG A 86 -14.89 0.89 3.90
C ARG A 86 -15.89 2.04 3.93
N CYS A 87 -15.90 2.79 5.05
CA CYS A 87 -16.73 3.97 5.22
C CYS A 87 -15.90 5.17 5.74
N GLY A 88 -16.55 6.34 5.84
CA GLY A 88 -15.91 7.58 6.29
C GLY A 88 -15.52 7.63 7.77
N GLU A 89 -16.08 6.72 8.57
CA GLU A 89 -15.85 6.61 10.01
C GLU A 89 -14.67 5.70 10.34
N ASP A 90 -14.11 5.01 9.34
CA ASP A 90 -12.98 4.10 9.49
C ASP A 90 -11.67 4.80 9.88
N TYR A 91 -10.71 3.96 10.22
CA TYR A 91 -9.31 4.31 10.45
C TYR A 91 -8.39 3.43 9.59
N VAL A 92 -7.20 3.93 9.30
CA VAL A 92 -6.20 3.25 8.47
C VAL A 92 -5.11 2.69 9.39
N ILE A 93 -5.25 1.41 9.71
CA ILE A 93 -4.47 0.78 10.78
C ILE A 93 -3.02 0.55 10.34
N THR A 94 -2.79 -0.25 9.30
CA THR A 94 -1.45 -0.72 8.93
C THR A 94 -0.64 0.32 8.18
N SER A 95 -1.23 1.06 7.25
CA SER A 95 -0.51 2.04 6.45
C SER A 95 -0.52 3.45 7.03
N TRP A 96 -1.22 3.71 8.14
CA TRP A 96 -1.17 5.01 8.81
C TRP A 96 -0.81 4.89 10.28
N LEU A 97 -1.71 4.37 11.13
CA LEU A 97 -1.46 4.28 12.58
C LEU A 97 -0.14 3.56 12.86
N PHE A 98 0.10 2.41 12.24
CA PHE A 98 1.34 1.66 12.41
C PHE A 98 2.58 2.38 11.83
N LEU A 99 2.56 2.82 10.57
CA LEU A 99 3.76 3.40 9.93
C LEU A 99 4.14 4.77 10.53
N TYR A 100 3.15 5.61 10.85
CA TYR A 100 3.42 6.88 11.50
C TYR A 100 3.86 6.71 12.95
N THR A 101 3.23 5.81 13.71
CA THR A 101 3.74 5.48 15.05
C THR A 101 5.18 4.97 14.97
N ALA A 102 5.51 4.11 14.00
CA ALA A 102 6.88 3.65 13.79
C ALA A 102 7.85 4.81 13.52
N LEU A 103 7.47 5.76 12.66
CA LEU A 103 8.28 6.93 12.31
C LEU A 103 8.42 7.90 13.50
N PHE A 104 7.34 8.20 14.19
CA PHE A 104 7.32 9.19 15.28
C PHE A 104 8.03 8.70 16.54
N THR A 105 8.12 7.39 16.73
CA THR A 105 8.87 6.76 17.83
C THR A 105 10.28 6.31 17.43
N GLY A 106 10.73 6.63 16.22
CA GLY A 106 12.09 6.34 15.76
C GLY A 106 12.40 4.86 15.47
N ARG A 107 11.36 4.01 15.42
CA ARG A 107 11.41 2.58 15.05
C ARG A 107 11.41 2.36 13.54
N ALA A 108 11.04 3.39 12.77
CA ALA A 108 11.16 3.44 11.33
C ALA A 108 11.98 4.65 10.87
N VAL A 109 12.52 4.56 9.66
CA VAL A 109 13.17 5.68 8.96
C VAL A 109 12.60 5.81 7.54
N PRO A 110 12.48 7.03 7.01
CA PRO A 110 12.21 7.22 5.59
C PRO A 110 13.28 6.54 4.73
N SER A 111 12.86 5.90 3.65
CA SER A 111 13.73 5.24 2.66
C SER A 111 13.19 5.46 1.25
N ALA A 112 13.99 5.08 0.27
CA ALA A 112 13.56 4.94 -1.11
C ALA A 112 13.56 3.47 -1.52
N LEU A 113 12.63 3.11 -2.40
CA LEU A 113 12.60 1.84 -3.11
C LEU A 113 12.09 2.17 -4.51
N THR A 114 12.72 1.62 -5.54
CA THR A 114 12.22 1.77 -6.92
C THR A 114 10.97 0.93 -7.09
N PHE A 115 9.88 1.53 -7.56
CA PHE A 115 8.63 0.81 -7.79
C PHE A 115 7.89 1.35 -9.00
N ALA A 116 7.05 0.51 -9.60
CA ALA A 116 6.08 0.90 -10.60
C ALA A 116 4.67 0.53 -10.13
N TYR A 117 3.72 1.44 -10.30
CA TYR A 117 2.31 1.20 -10.04
C TYR A 117 1.52 1.29 -11.34
N PHE A 118 0.64 0.31 -11.55
CA PHE A 118 -0.26 0.19 -12.69
C PHE A 118 -1.68 -0.03 -12.18
N ASN A 119 -2.62 0.80 -12.63
CA ASN A 119 -4.04 0.54 -12.45
C ASN A 119 -4.57 -0.06 -13.76
N VAL A 120 -4.84 -1.37 -13.81
CA VAL A 120 -5.15 -2.08 -15.07
C VAL A 120 -6.43 -1.60 -15.72
N ALA A 121 -7.32 -0.97 -14.97
CA ALA A 121 -8.52 -0.32 -15.47
C ALA A 121 -8.23 0.91 -16.34
N GLN A 122 -7.08 1.57 -16.14
CA GLN A 122 -6.70 2.78 -16.87
C GLN A 122 -5.93 2.45 -18.15
N GLU A 123 -6.42 2.95 -19.28
CA GLU A 123 -5.79 2.75 -20.58
C GLU A 123 -4.33 3.20 -20.60
N GLU A 124 -4.01 4.34 -19.98
CA GLU A 124 -2.63 4.83 -19.87
C GLU A 124 -1.73 3.85 -19.11
N SER A 125 -2.22 3.25 -18.02
CA SER A 125 -1.46 2.24 -17.28
C SER A 125 -1.20 1.00 -18.14
N ARG A 126 -2.20 0.53 -18.91
CA ARG A 126 -2.03 -0.59 -19.85
C ARG A 126 -1.01 -0.27 -20.95
N ARG A 127 -1.05 0.94 -21.52
CA ARG A 127 -0.02 1.40 -22.49
C ARG A 127 1.38 1.42 -21.87
N ARG A 128 1.52 1.85 -20.62
CA ARG A 128 2.79 1.84 -19.89
C ARG A 128 3.31 0.42 -19.63
N MET A 129 2.43 -0.54 -19.36
CA MET A 129 2.82 -1.94 -19.17
C MET A 129 3.48 -2.55 -20.42
N ALA A 130 3.06 -2.14 -21.63
CA ALA A 130 3.67 -2.58 -22.88
C ALA A 130 5.14 -2.13 -23.05
N ALA A 131 5.53 -1.02 -22.40
CA ALA A 131 6.91 -0.53 -22.35
C ALA A 131 7.62 -1.01 -21.06
N TRP A 132 7.60 -2.33 -20.83
CA TRP A 132 8.05 -2.94 -19.58
C TRP A 132 9.55 -2.75 -19.31
N ASP A 133 10.37 -2.62 -20.37
CA ASP A 133 11.82 -2.38 -20.31
C ASP A 133 12.17 -1.18 -19.42
N ARG A 134 11.32 -0.16 -19.43
CA ARG A 134 11.44 1.04 -18.59
C ARG A 134 11.30 0.76 -17.09
N PHE A 135 10.68 -0.35 -16.73
CA PHE A 135 10.40 -0.75 -15.35
C PHE A 135 11.15 -2.01 -14.93
N ALA A 136 12.03 -2.54 -15.79
CA ALA A 136 12.82 -3.75 -15.51
C ALA A 136 13.71 -3.63 -14.26
N ALA A 137 14.14 -2.41 -13.94
CA ALA A 137 14.94 -2.12 -12.73
C ALA A 137 14.08 -1.83 -11.49
N ALA A 138 12.75 -1.88 -11.57
CA ALA A 138 11.89 -1.63 -10.42
C ALA A 138 11.92 -2.83 -9.48
N ALA A 139 12.37 -2.61 -8.25
CA ALA A 139 12.32 -3.60 -7.18
C ALA A 139 10.89 -4.08 -6.83
N VAL A 140 9.87 -3.27 -7.11
CA VAL A 140 8.46 -3.60 -6.82
C VAL A 140 7.57 -3.24 -8.00
N LEU A 141 6.73 -4.17 -8.43
CA LEU A 141 5.62 -3.92 -9.35
C LEU A 141 4.31 -4.05 -8.58
N CYS A 142 3.52 -2.98 -8.56
CA CYS A 142 2.20 -2.97 -7.98
C CYS A 142 1.16 -2.87 -9.08
N VAL A 143 0.36 -3.91 -9.21
CA VAL A 143 -0.75 -3.98 -10.15
C VAL A 143 -2.02 -3.90 -9.33
N ASN A 144 -2.84 -2.89 -9.60
CA ASN A 144 -4.14 -2.72 -8.98
C ASN A 144 -5.24 -3.04 -9.99
N ASP A 145 -6.18 -3.84 -9.54
CA ASP A 145 -7.41 -4.19 -10.22
C ASP A 145 -8.59 -3.50 -9.51
N SER A 146 -9.49 -2.88 -10.28
CA SER A 146 -10.70 -2.23 -9.76
C SER A 146 -11.93 -2.94 -10.35
N PRO A 147 -12.80 -3.55 -9.52
CA PRO A 147 -13.89 -4.41 -9.99
C PRO A 147 -14.84 -3.74 -10.98
N ASP A 148 -15.03 -2.43 -10.86
CA ASP A 148 -15.98 -1.67 -11.69
C ASP A 148 -15.45 -1.41 -13.13
N GLN A 149 -14.22 -1.84 -13.45
CA GLN A 149 -13.52 -1.43 -14.66
C GLN A 149 -12.67 -2.54 -15.31
N THR A 150 -12.75 -3.78 -14.81
CA THR A 150 -11.93 -4.89 -15.30
C THR A 150 -12.76 -5.89 -16.06
N SER A 151 -12.38 -6.13 -17.32
CA SER A 151 -12.97 -7.14 -18.20
C SER A 151 -12.13 -8.42 -18.20
N GLU A 152 -12.70 -9.51 -18.72
CA GLU A 152 -11.94 -10.75 -18.98
C GLU A 152 -10.73 -10.48 -19.90
N GLU A 153 -10.88 -9.56 -20.86
CA GLU A 153 -9.79 -9.12 -21.74
C GLU A 153 -8.64 -8.45 -20.97
N HIS A 154 -8.96 -7.59 -20.00
CA HIS A 154 -7.96 -6.97 -19.13
C HIS A 154 -7.23 -8.02 -18.29
N SER A 155 -7.96 -9.03 -17.80
CA SER A 155 -7.39 -10.14 -17.02
C SER A 155 -6.44 -10.99 -17.86
N ALA A 156 -6.83 -11.39 -19.07
CA ALA A 156 -5.99 -12.14 -20.00
C ALA A 156 -4.74 -11.36 -20.41
N THR A 157 -4.87 -10.04 -20.63
CA THR A 157 -3.73 -9.16 -20.94
C THR A 157 -2.75 -9.09 -19.77
N LEU A 158 -3.25 -8.94 -18.55
CA LEU A 158 -2.42 -8.92 -17.35
C LEU A 158 -1.70 -10.27 -17.16
N GLU A 159 -2.40 -11.38 -17.34
CA GLU A 159 -1.82 -12.71 -17.24
C GLU A 159 -0.68 -12.90 -18.25
N ALA A 160 -0.91 -12.59 -19.53
CA ALA A 160 0.12 -12.66 -20.56
C ALA A 160 1.35 -11.80 -20.23
N TRP A 161 1.12 -10.59 -19.72
CA TRP A 161 2.20 -9.69 -19.29
C TRP A 161 3.00 -10.24 -18.09
N LEU A 162 2.32 -10.78 -17.07
CA LEU A 162 2.98 -11.38 -15.91
C LEU A 162 3.79 -12.62 -16.30
N ARG A 163 3.29 -13.44 -17.23
CA ARG A 163 4.01 -14.61 -17.77
C ARG A 163 5.27 -14.24 -18.54
N GLN A 164 5.23 -13.13 -19.26
CA GLN A 164 6.42 -12.61 -19.94
C GLN A 164 7.49 -12.15 -18.95
N LEU A 165 7.09 -11.56 -17.81
CA LEU A 165 8.02 -11.07 -16.78
C LEU A 165 8.53 -12.17 -15.86
N TYR A 166 7.67 -13.12 -15.49
CA TYR A 166 7.94 -14.20 -14.54
C TYR A 166 7.68 -15.54 -15.20
N ALA A 167 8.56 -15.91 -16.14
CA ALA A 167 8.40 -17.12 -16.94
C ALA A 167 8.53 -18.44 -16.16
N VAL A 168 9.10 -18.39 -14.95
CA VAL A 168 9.27 -19.55 -14.07
C VAL A 168 8.24 -19.47 -12.96
N PRO A 169 7.28 -20.41 -12.88
CA PRO A 169 6.31 -20.45 -11.80
C PRO A 169 6.98 -20.58 -10.44
N THR A 170 6.44 -19.90 -9.44
CA THR A 170 6.88 -20.06 -8.06
C THR A 170 6.26 -21.32 -7.43
N ALA A 171 6.85 -21.80 -6.32
CA ALA A 171 6.33 -22.94 -5.57
C ALA A 171 4.94 -22.72 -4.94
N TYR A 172 4.40 -21.50 -5.02
CA TYR A 172 3.09 -21.13 -4.48
C TYR A 172 2.02 -21.00 -5.56
N GLU A 173 2.37 -21.19 -6.84
CA GLU A 173 1.41 -21.22 -7.94
C GLU A 173 0.72 -22.58 -8.05
N LEU A 174 -0.54 -22.57 -8.46
CA LEU A 174 -1.32 -23.80 -8.64
C LEU A 174 -0.77 -24.63 -9.82
N PRO A 175 -0.70 -25.98 -9.70
CA PRO A 175 -0.30 -26.83 -10.80
C PRO A 175 -1.26 -26.70 -12.00
N GLY A 176 -0.73 -26.52 -13.22
CA GLY A 176 -1.53 -26.42 -14.45
C GLY A 176 -1.58 -25.02 -15.06
N SER A 177 -0.89 -24.04 -14.48
CA SER A 177 -0.77 -22.69 -15.06
C SER A 177 0.26 -22.60 -16.20
N THR A 178 0.77 -23.67 -16.80
CA THR A 178 1.70 -23.55 -17.95
C THR A 178 0.91 -23.68 -19.26
N PRO A 179 1.00 -22.75 -20.22
CA PRO A 179 0.52 -23.01 -21.57
C PRO A 179 1.40 -24.10 -22.19
N GLU A 180 0.80 -25.03 -22.93
CA GLU A 180 1.56 -25.82 -23.90
C GLU A 180 2.32 -24.86 -24.85
N ALA A 181 3.59 -25.19 -25.07
CA ALA A 181 4.54 -24.40 -25.85
C ALA A 181 4.17 -24.30 -27.34
#